data_AF-A0A932W3L1-F1
#
_entry.id   AF-A0A932W3L1-F1
#
_cell.length_a   1.000
_cell.length_b   1.000
_cell.length_c   1.000
_cell.angle_alpha   90.00
_cell.angle_beta   90.00
_cell.angle_gamma   90.00
#
_symmetry.space_group_name_H-M   'P 1'
#
loop_
_entity.id
_entity.type
_entity.pdbx_description
1 polymer ?
#
loop_
_entity_poly.entity_id
_entity_poly.type
_entity_poly.pdbx_seq_one_letter_code
_entity_poly.pdbx_strand_id
1 'polypeptide(L)'
;MAEKLVLVGILPETIVISPSEQVVWVSDAGSLRVEFDPNRCPFQSNFFQAPMGMRLMSGTPRPGTKPGSYKYKLALNEQIVGTGEVILREK
;
A
#
# COMPACT_ATOMS: atom_id res chain seq x y z
N MET A 1 -26.57 14.36 -14.21
CA MET A 1 -25.30 14.89 -13.66
C MET A 1 -24.75 13.78 -12.78
N ALA A 2 -23.67 13.10 -13.17
CA ALA A 2 -23.17 11.95 -12.40
C ALA A 2 -22.48 12.50 -11.14
N GLU A 3 -23.02 12.15 -9.97
CA GLU A 3 -22.47 12.57 -8.69
C GLU A 3 -21.03 12.05 -8.56
N LYS A 4 -20.08 12.97 -8.37
CA LYS A 4 -18.67 12.62 -8.11
C LYS A 4 -18.60 12.08 -6.68
N LEU A 5 -18.53 10.76 -6.54
CA LEU A 5 -18.28 10.11 -5.25
C LEU A 5 -16.96 10.65 -4.67
N VAL A 6 -17.05 11.34 -3.54
CA VAL A 6 -15.90 11.80 -2.76
C VAL A 6 -15.57 10.69 -1.77
N LEU A 7 -14.39 10.07 -1.93
CA LEU A 7 -13.93 9.07 -0.98
C LEU A 7 -13.50 9.77 0.31
N VAL A 8 -14.25 9.56 1.39
CA VAL A 8 -13.84 9.92 2.75
C VAL A 8 -13.53 8.61 3.47
N GLY A 9 -12.32 8.09 3.28
CA GLY A 9 -11.84 6.85 3.91
C GLY A 9 -10.60 7.12 4.74
N ILE A 10 -10.53 6.54 5.94
CA ILE A 10 -9.31 6.49 6.76
C ILE A 10 -8.32 5.57 6.03
N LEU A 11 -7.39 6.17 5.29
CA LEU A 11 -6.19 5.49 4.84
C LEU A 11 -5.28 5.37 6.07
N PRO A 12 -4.88 4.16 6.51
CA PRO A 12 -3.90 4.08 7.57
C PRO A 12 -2.61 4.73 7.07
N GLU A 13 -2.31 5.91 7.60
CA GLU A 13 -1.10 6.67 7.27
C GLU A 13 0.16 5.85 7.59
N THR A 14 0.08 4.99 8.61
CA THR A 14 1.17 4.13 9.07
C THR A 14 0.66 2.74 9.47
N ILE A 15 1.32 1.70 8.97
CA ILE A 15 1.02 0.29 9.24
C ILE A 15 2.27 -0.36 9.83
N VAL A 16 2.16 -1.06 10.95
CA VAL A 16 3.30 -1.73 11.60
C VAL A 16 3.20 -3.23 11.35
N ILE A 17 4.26 -3.85 10.82
CA ILE A 17 4.32 -5.29 10.53
C ILE A 17 5.59 -5.94 11.07
N SER A 18 5.51 -7.23 11.36
CA SER A 18 6.63 -8.14 11.59
C SER A 18 7.10 -8.78 10.27
N PRO A 19 8.31 -9.36 10.19
CA PRO A 19 8.82 -9.96 8.95
C PRO A 19 8.02 -11.16 8.39
N SER A 20 7.16 -11.78 9.20
CA SER A 20 6.26 -12.87 8.77
C SER A 20 4.87 -12.40 8.36
N GLU A 21 4.60 -11.09 8.41
CA GLU A 21 3.31 -10.51 8.11
C GLU A 21 3.32 -9.83 6.74
N GLN A 22 2.14 -9.59 6.18
CA GLN A 22 1.96 -8.88 4.92
C GLN A 22 0.93 -7.77 5.09
N VAL A 23 0.99 -6.78 4.20
CA VAL A 23 -0.02 -5.74 4.11
C VAL A 23 -1.02 -6.12 3.02
N VAL A 24 -2.30 -5.93 3.31
CA VAL A 24 -3.38 -6.11 2.35
C VAL A 24 -4.14 -4.80 2.25
N TRP A 25 -4.23 -4.27 1.03
CA TRP A 25 -5.04 -3.11 0.73
C TRP A 25 -6.28 -3.55 -0.08
N VAL A 26 -7.39 -2.85 0.12
CA VAL A 26 -8.64 -3.09 -0.61
C VAL A 26 -9.35 -1.75 -0.79
N SER A 27 -9.99 -1.57 -1.94
CA SER A 27 -10.83 -0.42 -2.22
C SER A 27 -12.06 -0.88 -2.99
N ASP A 28 -13.23 -0.45 -2.56
CA ASP A 28 -14.52 -0.61 -3.23
C ASP A 28 -14.87 0.57 -4.14
N ALA A 29 -14.03 1.61 -4.17
CA ALA A 29 -14.29 2.84 -4.89
C ALA A 29 -13.57 2.98 -6.23
N GLY A 30 -12.59 2.12 -6.52
CA GLY A 30 -11.84 2.16 -7.77
C GLY A 30 -10.66 1.21 -7.82
N SER A 31 -9.98 1.21 -8.96
CA SER A 31 -8.71 0.49 -9.13
C SER A 31 -7.67 1.10 -8.20
N LEU A 32 -7.10 0.27 -7.33
CA LEU A 32 -6.12 0.68 -6.34
C LEU A 32 -4.71 0.44 -6.87
N ARG A 33 -3.84 1.42 -6.65
CA ARG A 33 -2.41 1.31 -6.94
C ARG A 33 -1.58 1.75 -5.74
N VAL A 34 -0.61 0.92 -5.37
CA VAL A 34 0.36 1.18 -4.31
C VAL A 34 1.75 1.18 -4.94
N GLU A 35 2.51 2.25 -4.74
CA GLU A 35 3.83 2.42 -5.33
C GLU A 35 4.84 2.90 -4.29
N PHE A 36 5.81 2.03 -3.99
CA PHE A 36 6.99 2.34 -3.18
C PHE A 36 8.10 2.92 -4.06
N ASP A 37 9.02 3.65 -3.42
CA ASP A 37 10.29 3.97 -4.04
C ASP A 37 11.03 2.65 -4.41
N PRO A 38 11.49 2.49 -5.67
CA PRO A 38 12.16 1.27 -6.12
C PRO A 38 13.40 0.89 -5.29
N ASN A 39 14.10 1.87 -4.74
CA ASN A 39 15.30 1.68 -3.92
C ASN A 39 14.96 1.53 -2.42
N ARG A 40 13.70 1.76 -2.04
CA ARG A 40 13.24 1.73 -0.65
C ARG A 40 11.87 1.06 -0.54
N CYS A 41 11.86 -0.24 -0.85
CA CYS A 41 10.70 -1.12 -0.71
C CYS A 41 11.09 -2.37 0.11
N PRO A 42 10.23 -2.83 1.06
CA PRO A 42 10.51 -4.04 1.82
C PRO A 42 10.05 -5.31 1.08
N PHE A 43 9.22 -5.20 0.04
CA PHE A 43 8.56 -6.31 -0.64
C PHE A 43 9.23 -6.69 -1.98
N GLN A 44 8.78 -7.79 -2.59
CA GLN A 44 9.35 -8.26 -3.86
C GLN A 44 9.07 -7.33 -5.04
N SER A 45 7.88 -6.71 -5.07
CA SER A 45 7.56 -5.64 -6.01
C SER A 45 7.52 -4.31 -5.27
N ASN A 46 7.87 -3.22 -5.93
CA ASN A 46 7.60 -1.85 -5.45
C ASN A 46 6.32 -1.29 -6.05
N PHE A 47 5.70 -1.96 -7.01
CA PHE A 47 4.47 -1.54 -7.68
C PHE A 47 3.42 -2.64 -7.56
N PHE A 48 2.25 -2.26 -7.09
CA PHE A 48 1.12 -3.15 -6.92
C PHE A 48 -0.14 -2.49 -7.45
N GLN A 49 -0.98 -3.27 -8.12
CA GLN A 49 -2.25 -2.79 -8.64
C GLN A 49 -3.31 -3.89 -8.54
N ALA A 50 -4.53 -3.49 -8.19
CA ALA A 50 -5.69 -4.38 -8.16
C ALA A 50 -6.94 -3.62 -8.60
N PRO A 51 -7.84 -4.27 -9.37
CA PRO A 51 -9.12 -3.66 -9.70
C PRO A 51 -10.00 -3.50 -8.46
N MET A 52 -11.03 -2.68 -8.60
CA MET A 52 -12.03 -2.42 -7.56
C MET A 52 -12.59 -3.72 -6.96
N GLY A 53 -12.73 -3.75 -5.64
CA GLY A 53 -13.24 -4.90 -4.89
C GLY A 53 -12.25 -6.05 -4.70
N MET A 54 -11.07 -6.01 -5.32
CA MET A 54 -10.03 -7.02 -5.12
C MET A 54 -9.03 -6.61 -4.05
N ARG A 55 -8.47 -7.62 -3.38
CA ARG A 55 -7.39 -7.46 -2.40
C ARG A 55 -6.05 -7.35 -3.12
N LEU A 56 -5.32 -6.30 -2.83
CA LEU A 56 -3.93 -6.10 -3.24
C LEU A 56 -3.04 -6.56 -2.09
N MET A 57 -2.24 -7.60 -2.32
CA MET A 57 -1.41 -8.23 -1.28
C MET A 57 0.07 -7.93 -1.52
N SER A 58 0.79 -7.45 -0.50
CA SER A 58 2.22 -7.16 -0.63
C SER A 58 3.10 -8.42 -0.71
N GLY A 59 2.61 -9.53 -0.16
CA GLY A 59 3.48 -10.62 0.30
C GLY A 59 4.29 -10.22 1.55
N THR A 60 5.05 -11.15 2.11
CA THR A 60 5.94 -10.85 3.24
C THR A 60 7.13 -10.00 2.80
N PRO A 61 7.72 -9.19 3.71
CA PRO A 61 9.01 -8.54 3.45
C PRO A 61 10.07 -9.53 2.99
N ARG A 62 11.00 -9.07 2.14
CA ARG A 62 12.12 -9.90 1.66
C ARG A 62 13.03 -10.28 2.84
N PRO A 63 13.58 -11.50 2.87
CA PRO A 63 14.60 -11.86 3.84
C PRO A 63 15.77 -10.85 3.84
N GLY A 64 16.25 -10.48 5.01
CA GLY A 64 17.35 -9.50 5.16
C GLY A 64 16.95 -8.03 4.98
N THR A 65 15.67 -7.73 4.72
CA THR A 65 15.16 -6.35 4.75
C THR A 65 15.38 -5.75 6.13
N LYS A 66 15.97 -4.55 6.18
CA LYS A 66 16.25 -3.88 7.45
C LYS A 66 14.94 -3.40 8.10
N PRO A 67 14.83 -3.44 9.43
CA PRO A 67 13.76 -2.74 10.14
C PRO A 67 13.75 -1.26 9.77
N GLY A 68 12.57 -0.64 9.76
CA GLY A 68 12.43 0.78 9.48
C GLY A 68 11.16 1.16 8.74
N SER A 69 11.12 2.42 8.29
CA SER A 69 9.99 3.02 7.60
C SER A 69 10.14 2.97 6.07
N TYR A 70 9.09 2.50 5.42
CA TYR A 70 8.95 2.35 3.97
C TYR A 70 7.70 3.09 3.51
N LYS A 71 7.90 4.24 2.87
CA LYS A 71 6.79 5.08 2.38
C LYS A 71 6.36 4.66 0.97
N TYR A 72 5.07 4.81 0.70
CA TYR A 72 4.48 4.56 -0.61
C TYR A 72 3.46 5.64 -0.99
N LYS A 73 3.22 5.78 -2.29
CA LYS A 73 2.12 6.56 -2.85
C LYS A 73 0.92 5.66 -3.08
N LEU A 74 -0.26 6.22 -2.84
CA LEU A 74 -1.53 5.57 -3.11
C LEU A 74 -2.25 6.31 -4.24
N ALA A 75 -2.70 5.56 -5.25
CA ALA A 75 -3.54 6.09 -6.30
C ALA A 75 -4.85 5.30 -6.42
N LEU A 76 -5.93 6.01 -6.75
CA LEU A 76 -7.22 5.46 -7.13
C LEU A 76 -7.53 5.89 -8.55
N ASN A 77 -7.81 4.93 -9.43
CA ASN A 77 -8.07 5.18 -10.85
C ASN A 77 -7.00 6.10 -11.48
N GLU A 78 -5.72 5.78 -11.26
CA GLU A 78 -4.54 6.54 -11.73
C GLU A 78 -4.28 7.90 -11.05
N GLN A 79 -5.24 8.44 -10.28
CA GLN A 79 -5.05 9.68 -9.54
C GLN A 79 -4.41 9.41 -8.18
N ILE A 80 -3.28 10.08 -7.89
CA ILE A 80 -2.68 10.03 -6.55
C ILE A 80 -3.65 10.67 -5.55
N VAL A 81 -4.03 9.91 -4.54
CA VAL A 81 -4.96 10.33 -3.48
C VAL A 81 -4.29 10.49 -2.12
N GLY A 82 -3.06 10.00 -1.97
CA GLY A 82 -2.31 10.16 -0.73
C GLY A 82 -1.00 9.38 -0.69
N THR A 83 -0.44 9.29 0.51
CA THR A 83 0.75 8.51 0.83
C THR A 83 0.49 7.68 2.08
N GLY A 84 1.19 6.55 2.22
CA GLY A 84 1.19 5.77 3.44
C GLY A 84 2.59 5.27 3.78
N GLU A 85 2.71 4.63 4.93
CA GLU A 85 3.95 4.13 5.48
C GLU A 85 3.79 2.72 6.03
N VAL A 86 4.79 1.87 5.78
CA VAL A 86 4.94 0.58 6.45
C VAL A 86 6.16 0.66 7.36
N ILE A 87 5.95 0.44 8.65
CA ILE A 87 7.01 0.26 9.65
C ILE A 87 7.25 -1.24 9.81
N LEU A 88 8.40 -1.70 9.34
CA LEU A 88 8.88 -3.06 9.59
C LEU A 88 9.60 -3.09 10.94
N ARG A 89 9.07 -3.85 11.89
CA ARG A 89 9.71 -4.06 13.20
C ARG A 89 10.89 -5.03 13.10
N GLU A 90 11.76 -4.95 14.09
CA GLU A 90 12.70 -6.03 14.40
C GLU A 90 11.93 -7.31 14.75
N LYS A 91 12.60 -8.44 14.54
CA LYS A 91 12.08 -9.75 14.95
C LYS A 91 12.00 -9.86 16.47
#